data_AF-A0AA40IAK0-F1
#
_entry.id   AF-A0AA40IAK0-F1
#
_cell.length_a   1.000
_cell.length_b   1.000
_cell.length_c   1.000
_cell.angle_alpha   90.00
_cell.angle_beta   90.00
_cell.angle_gamma   90.00
#
_symmetry.space_group_name_H-M   'P 1'
#
loop_
_entity.id
_entity.type
_entity.pdbx_description
1 polymer ?
#
loop_
_entity_poly.entity_id
_entity_poly.type
_entity_poly.pdbx_seq_one_letter_code
_entity_poly.pdbx_strand_id
1 'polypeptide(L)'
;MRAMRHFSVKLNDGHSMPILGFGTSAPTKVAKSKVEEALERAIDIGYRHIDSAYIYLNEEEIGRAIRKKIASGTVKRDDIFYTSKVLCRVAYLWSTFSRPELVQTSLEMSLKKLQLSYVDLFLIHFPIALKPGEEILPKDTDGKLISDTVDLCTTWEALEKCKEAGLAKSIGVSNFNVKQLEMILNKPGLKYKPVCNQVECHLYLNQSKLLNFCKSKDIVLTAYGALGSDPEKEWVTKNYPVILEDPVLNAIAEKHQRTAAQVALRYQLQRGLVVLAKSFTEKRIRENFQVFDFQLTPEDMETLDGLNRNLRYFKNTYDSEDSSVTIEIGEIDMSGTNSDEVVGSGAFCPGEFLYLAHSPCSAHVCLTAYNTGNENLLCLRMG
;
A
#
# COMPACT_ATOMS: atom_id res chain seq x y z
N MET A 1 -16.03 -27.73 2.50
CA MET A 1 -15.12 -26.63 2.92
C MET A 1 -13.63 -26.84 2.55
N ARG A 2 -13.22 -27.91 1.85
CA ARG A 2 -11.83 -28.12 1.37
C ARG A 2 -11.40 -27.25 0.17
N ALA A 3 -12.32 -26.54 -0.48
CA ALA A 3 -12.08 -25.89 -1.78
C ALA A 3 -11.18 -24.64 -1.74
N MET A 4 -11.00 -23.99 -0.59
CA MET A 4 -10.26 -22.72 -0.52
C MET A 4 -8.74 -22.80 -0.37
N ARG A 5 -8.19 -23.99 -0.13
CA ARG A 5 -6.73 -24.15 -0.22
C ARG A 5 -6.20 -23.88 -1.64
N HIS A 6 -7.08 -23.81 -2.65
CA HIS A 6 -6.70 -23.62 -4.05
C HIS A 6 -6.49 -22.16 -4.50
N PHE A 7 -6.90 -21.15 -3.73
CA PHE A 7 -6.76 -19.74 -4.13
C PHE A 7 -5.90 -18.96 -3.12
N SER A 8 -4.66 -19.40 -2.98
CA SER A 8 -3.65 -18.73 -2.15
C SER A 8 -2.37 -18.50 -2.94
N VAL A 9 -1.62 -17.48 -2.54
CA VAL A 9 -0.27 -17.20 -3.05
C VAL A 9 0.75 -17.57 -1.96
N LYS A 10 1.86 -18.15 -2.37
CA LYS A 10 2.99 -18.40 -1.46
C LYS A 10 3.76 -17.11 -1.26
N LEU A 11 4.01 -16.76 -0.01
CA LEU A 11 4.84 -15.62 0.39
C LEU A 11 6.32 -16.01 0.36
N ASN A 12 7.20 -15.01 0.23
CA ASN A 12 8.65 -15.22 0.17
C ASN A 12 9.26 -15.77 1.48
N ASP A 13 8.51 -15.80 2.58
CA ASP A 13 8.88 -16.40 3.85
C ASP A 13 8.26 -17.79 4.09
N GLY A 14 7.62 -18.37 3.07
CA GLY A 14 7.08 -19.73 3.07
C GLY A 14 5.63 -19.85 3.55
N HIS A 15 5.04 -18.80 4.13
CA HIS A 15 3.62 -18.77 4.47
C HIS A 15 2.73 -18.67 3.22
N SER A 16 1.42 -18.88 3.37
CA SER A 16 0.44 -18.78 2.28
C SER A 16 -0.65 -17.78 2.62
N MET A 17 -0.96 -16.89 1.68
CA MET A 17 -1.96 -15.83 1.84
C MET A 17 -3.13 -16.05 0.87
N PRO A 18 -4.39 -16.11 1.33
CA PRO A 18 -5.54 -16.16 0.43
C PRO A 18 -5.61 -14.91 -0.46
N ILE A 19 -5.86 -15.11 -1.75
CA ILE A 19 -5.75 -14.04 -2.76
C ILE A 19 -6.92 -13.05 -2.77
N LEU A 20 -8.01 -13.37 -2.08
CA LEU A 20 -9.14 -12.47 -1.85
C LEU A 20 -9.30 -12.23 -0.34
N GLY A 21 -9.15 -10.97 0.06
CA GLY A 21 -9.30 -10.53 1.44
C GLY A 21 -10.54 -9.66 1.67
N PHE A 22 -11.07 -9.74 2.89
CA PHE A 22 -12.17 -8.89 3.35
C PHE A 22 -11.62 -7.66 4.07
N GLY A 23 -11.85 -6.47 3.52
CA GLY A 23 -11.39 -5.22 4.15
C GLY A 23 -12.36 -4.71 5.23
N THR A 24 -11.83 -4.28 6.37
CA THR A 24 -12.66 -3.86 7.53
C THR A 24 -12.71 -2.34 7.78
N SER A 25 -12.14 -1.52 6.90
CA SER A 25 -12.23 -0.06 7.01
C SER A 25 -13.66 0.46 6.80
N ALA A 26 -14.10 1.36 7.68
CA ALA A 26 -15.45 1.91 7.69
C ALA A 26 -15.41 3.43 7.89
N PRO A 27 -16.31 4.22 7.26
CA PRO A 27 -16.52 5.62 7.64
C PRO A 27 -16.82 5.76 9.14
N THR A 28 -16.47 6.89 9.74
CA THR A 28 -16.61 7.07 11.20
C THR A 28 -18.07 6.99 11.68
N LYS A 29 -19.02 7.37 10.81
CA LYS A 29 -20.47 7.30 11.05
C LYS A 29 -21.05 5.88 11.09
N VAL A 30 -20.30 4.88 10.62
CA VAL A 30 -20.79 3.49 10.62
C VAL A 30 -20.56 2.87 11.99
N ALA A 31 -21.65 2.39 12.61
CA ALA A 31 -21.56 1.68 13.88
C ALA A 31 -20.62 0.48 13.78
N LYS A 32 -19.71 0.33 14.74
CA LYS A 32 -18.69 -0.74 14.72
C LYS A 32 -19.31 -2.15 14.71
N SER A 33 -20.50 -2.32 15.32
CA SER A 33 -21.28 -3.56 15.26
C SER A 33 -21.62 -4.00 13.83
N LYS A 34 -21.78 -3.06 12.88
CA LYS A 34 -21.98 -3.40 11.47
C LYS A 34 -20.74 -3.99 10.80
N VAL A 35 -19.55 -3.61 11.27
CA VAL A 35 -18.31 -4.23 10.83
C VAL A 35 -18.22 -5.66 11.36
N GLU A 36 -18.60 -5.88 12.63
CA GLU A 36 -18.68 -7.21 13.26
C GLU A 36 -19.64 -8.13 12.49
N GLU A 37 -20.89 -7.71 12.28
CA GLU A 37 -21.91 -8.46 11.54
C GLU A 37 -21.45 -8.81 10.10
N ALA A 38 -20.82 -7.86 9.42
CA ALA A 38 -20.37 -8.07 8.04
C ALA A 38 -19.21 -9.07 7.98
N LEU A 39 -18.28 -9.02 8.93
CA LEU A 39 -17.19 -9.98 9.00
C LEU A 39 -17.71 -11.39 9.33
N GLU A 40 -18.65 -11.52 10.27
CA GLU A 40 -19.27 -12.82 10.57
C GLU A 40 -19.86 -13.46 9.31
N ARG A 41 -20.60 -12.69 8.51
CA ARG A 41 -21.16 -13.15 7.23
C ARG A 41 -20.08 -13.48 6.21
N ALA A 42 -19.02 -12.68 6.14
CA ALA A 42 -17.90 -12.94 5.24
C ALA A 42 -17.24 -14.30 5.56
N ILE A 43 -17.01 -14.60 6.84
CA ILE A 43 -16.45 -15.89 7.26
C ILE A 43 -17.39 -17.06 6.91
N ASP A 44 -18.70 -16.89 7.10
CA ASP A 44 -19.70 -17.91 6.75
C ASP A 44 -19.74 -18.20 5.24
N ILE A 45 -19.63 -17.15 4.42
CA ILE A 45 -19.59 -17.26 2.95
C ILE A 45 -18.31 -17.96 2.47
N GLY A 46 -17.19 -17.67 3.14
CA GLY A 46 -15.92 -18.31 2.82
C GLY A 46 -14.70 -17.41 2.98
N TYR A 47 -14.79 -16.13 3.30
CA TYR A 47 -13.56 -15.34 3.47
C TYR A 47 -12.67 -15.92 4.57
N ARG A 48 -11.37 -15.99 4.28
CA ARG A 48 -10.33 -16.44 5.22
C ARG A 48 -9.24 -15.40 5.43
N HIS A 49 -9.00 -14.54 4.45
CA HIS A 49 -8.13 -13.37 4.61
C HIS A 49 -8.97 -12.17 5.09
N ILE A 50 -8.59 -11.60 6.22
CA ILE A 50 -9.22 -10.43 6.84
C ILE A 50 -8.17 -9.32 6.94
N ASP A 51 -8.44 -8.18 6.32
CA ASP A 51 -7.58 -7.00 6.38
C ASP A 51 -8.14 -5.96 7.33
N SER A 52 -7.35 -5.64 8.36
CA SER A 52 -7.65 -4.64 9.36
C SER A 52 -6.45 -3.70 9.57
N ALA A 53 -6.57 -2.78 10.51
CA ALA A 53 -5.50 -1.90 10.95
C ALA A 53 -5.87 -1.28 12.29
N TYR A 54 -4.86 -0.90 13.06
CA TYR A 54 -5.08 -0.20 14.33
C TYR A 54 -5.93 1.08 14.18
N ILE A 55 -5.68 1.86 13.11
CA ILE A 55 -6.37 3.13 12.82
C ILE A 55 -7.87 2.95 12.52
N TYR A 56 -8.33 1.75 12.18
CA TYR A 56 -9.75 1.52 11.90
C TYR A 56 -10.60 1.52 13.18
N LEU A 57 -9.94 1.47 14.35
CA LEU A 57 -10.57 1.54 15.68
C LEU A 57 -11.68 0.50 15.89
N ASN A 58 -11.61 -0.63 15.19
CA ASN A 58 -12.61 -1.70 15.22
C ASN A 58 -12.01 -3.09 15.52
N GLU A 59 -10.73 -3.18 15.90
CA GLU A 59 -10.06 -4.46 16.17
C GLU A 59 -10.73 -5.28 17.29
N GLU A 60 -11.41 -4.64 18.25
CA GLU A 60 -12.17 -5.36 19.29
C GLU A 60 -13.38 -6.10 18.71
N GLU A 61 -14.16 -5.43 17.85
CA GLU A 61 -15.26 -6.04 17.08
C GLU A 61 -14.76 -7.17 16.19
N ILE A 62 -13.66 -6.93 15.46
CA ILE A 62 -13.08 -7.94 14.58
C ILE A 62 -12.64 -9.18 15.36
N GLY A 63 -11.99 -8.97 16.51
CA GLY A 63 -11.63 -10.06 17.41
C GLY A 63 -12.84 -10.85 17.87
N ARG A 64 -13.93 -10.18 18.30
CA ARG A 64 -15.17 -10.85 18.72
C ARG A 64 -15.77 -11.69 17.60
N ALA A 65 -15.89 -11.16 16.39
CA ALA A 65 -16.41 -11.90 15.24
C ALA A 65 -15.58 -13.17 14.95
N ILE A 66 -14.25 -13.05 14.90
CA ILE A 66 -13.36 -14.19 14.66
C ILE A 66 -13.52 -15.24 15.76
N ARG A 67 -13.46 -14.84 17.04
CA ARG A 67 -13.57 -15.77 18.17
C ARG A 67 -14.92 -16.45 18.22
N LYS A 68 -16.01 -15.75 17.89
CA LYS A 68 -17.35 -16.33 17.79
C LYS A 68 -17.42 -17.43 16.72
N LYS A 69 -16.82 -17.20 15.55
CA LYS A 69 -16.75 -18.19 14.46
C LYS A 69 -15.83 -19.36 14.75
N ILE A 70 -14.80 -19.15 15.58
CA ILE A 70 -13.97 -20.23 16.14
C ILE A 70 -14.78 -21.05 17.15
N ALA A 71 -15.46 -20.39 18.08
CA ALA A 71 -16.25 -21.04 19.12
C ALA A 71 -17.43 -21.85 18.55
N SER A 72 -18.05 -21.40 17.45
CA SER A 72 -19.09 -22.14 16.75
C SER A 72 -18.58 -23.32 15.91
N GLY A 73 -17.26 -23.48 15.78
CA GLY A 73 -16.64 -24.51 14.95
C GLY A 73 -16.69 -24.21 13.44
N THR A 74 -17.08 -23.00 13.03
CA THR A 74 -17.15 -22.61 11.60
C THR A 74 -15.74 -22.56 10.97
N VAL A 75 -14.75 -22.12 11.75
CA VAL A 75 -13.34 -22.03 11.35
C VAL A 75 -12.43 -22.34 12.53
N LYS A 76 -11.19 -22.73 12.26
CA LYS A 76 -10.09 -22.74 13.23
C LYS A 76 -9.29 -21.45 13.10
N ARG A 77 -8.48 -21.10 14.11
CA ARG A 77 -7.56 -19.96 14.03
C ARG A 77 -6.63 -20.06 12.80
N ASP A 78 -6.13 -21.26 12.53
CA ASP A 78 -5.22 -21.52 11.41
C ASP A 78 -5.91 -21.49 10.03
N ASP A 79 -7.25 -21.47 9.99
CA ASP A 79 -7.98 -21.24 8.74
C ASP A 79 -8.03 -19.73 8.40
N ILE A 80 -7.80 -18.84 9.36
CA ILE A 80 -7.90 -17.39 9.20
C ILE A 80 -6.51 -16.79 8.98
N PHE A 81 -6.39 -15.98 7.93
CA PHE A 81 -5.25 -15.10 7.69
C PHE A 81 -5.65 -13.67 8.10
N TYR A 82 -5.21 -13.22 9.26
CA TYR A 82 -5.51 -11.91 9.79
C TYR A 82 -4.33 -10.94 9.61
N THR A 83 -4.59 -9.84 8.91
CA THR A 83 -3.65 -8.74 8.67
C THR A 83 -4.00 -7.56 9.58
N SER A 84 -3.02 -7.06 10.32
CA SER A 84 -3.09 -5.73 10.95
C SER A 84 -1.91 -4.87 10.54
N LYS A 85 -1.99 -3.59 10.84
CA LYS A 85 -1.02 -2.57 10.42
C LYS A 85 -0.65 -1.71 11.60
N VAL A 86 0.65 -1.50 11.78
CA VAL A 86 1.14 -0.52 12.75
C VAL A 86 0.71 0.86 12.27
N LEU A 87 -0.08 1.55 13.09
CA LEU A 87 -0.21 2.98 12.98
C LEU A 87 -0.26 3.61 14.36
N CYS A 88 0.56 4.64 14.51
CA CYS A 88 0.56 5.71 15.49
C CYS A 88 -0.74 5.86 16.30
N ARG A 89 -0.78 5.31 17.53
CA ARG A 89 -1.45 5.85 18.73
C ARG A 89 -1.59 4.81 19.83
N VAL A 90 -1.18 5.09 21.07
CA VAL A 90 -1.87 4.55 22.26
C VAL A 90 -2.10 5.67 23.26
N ALA A 91 -3.32 5.72 23.78
CA ALA A 91 -3.69 6.52 24.93
C ALA A 91 -3.15 5.85 26.20
N TYR A 92 -2.65 6.67 27.13
CA TYR A 92 -1.93 6.36 28.37
C TYR A 92 -0.40 6.22 28.19
N LEU A 93 0.27 7.37 28.31
CA LEU A 93 1.73 7.59 28.42
C LEU A 93 2.59 6.92 27.30
N TRP A 94 3.09 7.76 26.38
CA TRP A 94 3.99 7.47 25.24
C TRP A 94 3.34 7.06 23.90
N SER A 95 3.96 7.51 22.81
CA SER A 95 3.25 7.88 21.59
C SER A 95 3.94 7.52 20.26
N THR A 96 3.15 7.40 19.18
CA THR A 96 3.44 7.08 17.75
C THR A 96 4.50 6.02 17.36
N PHE A 97 4.03 4.92 16.76
CA PHE A 97 4.73 3.63 16.65
C PHE A 97 5.70 3.45 15.49
N SER A 98 6.25 4.52 14.93
CA SER A 98 7.32 4.37 13.93
C SER A 98 8.67 4.11 14.60
N ARG A 99 8.85 4.54 15.85
CA ARG A 99 10.09 4.34 16.58
C ARG A 99 10.27 2.86 16.94
N PRO A 100 11.49 2.30 16.78
CA PRO A 100 11.75 0.86 16.95
C PRO A 100 11.26 0.30 18.30
N GLU A 101 11.44 1.05 19.38
CA GLU A 101 11.08 0.67 20.74
C GLU A 101 9.56 0.56 20.97
N LEU A 102 8.75 1.11 20.06
CA LEU A 102 7.30 1.16 20.22
C LEU A 102 6.57 0.15 19.31
N VAL A 103 7.21 -0.35 18.25
CA VAL A 103 6.57 -1.26 17.26
C VAL A 103 5.95 -2.49 17.93
N GLN A 104 6.69 -3.18 18.80
CA GLN A 104 6.20 -4.38 19.48
C GLN A 104 5.00 -4.06 20.38
N THR A 105 5.07 -2.98 21.15
CA THR A 105 3.96 -2.52 22.01
C THR A 105 2.70 -2.27 21.19
N SER A 106 2.82 -1.68 19.98
CA SER A 106 1.67 -1.50 19.09
C SER A 106 1.01 -2.83 18.73
N LEU A 107 1.82 -3.83 18.38
CA LEU A 107 1.33 -5.14 17.98
C LEU A 107 0.66 -5.86 19.16
N GLU A 108 1.28 -5.85 20.33
CA GLU A 108 0.73 -6.43 21.56
C GLU A 108 -0.63 -5.81 21.91
N MET A 109 -0.80 -4.51 21.66
CA MET A 109 -2.08 -3.85 21.88
C MET A 109 -3.16 -4.23 20.89
N SER A 110 -2.84 -4.35 19.60
CA SER A 110 -3.74 -4.95 18.62
C SER A 110 -4.12 -6.38 19.03
N LEU A 111 -3.15 -7.22 19.40
CA LEU A 111 -3.37 -8.58 19.87
C LEU A 111 -4.28 -8.63 21.10
N LYS A 112 -4.11 -7.71 22.06
CA LYS A 112 -4.98 -7.59 23.24
C LYS A 112 -6.42 -7.25 22.87
N LYS A 113 -6.65 -6.27 21.98
CA LYS A 113 -7.99 -5.92 21.48
C LYS A 113 -8.64 -7.08 20.73
N LEU A 114 -7.85 -7.73 19.88
CA LEU A 114 -8.28 -8.89 19.09
C LEU A 114 -8.48 -10.15 19.93
N GLN A 115 -7.88 -10.20 21.12
CA GLN A 115 -7.69 -11.42 21.92
C GLN A 115 -7.18 -12.59 21.07
N LEU A 116 -6.16 -12.32 20.26
CA LEU A 116 -5.43 -13.32 19.47
C LEU A 116 -3.99 -13.40 19.98
N SER A 117 -3.34 -14.55 19.82
CA SER A 117 -1.94 -14.75 20.21
C SER A 117 -0.94 -14.28 19.16
N TYR A 118 -1.37 -14.16 17.89
CA TYR A 118 -0.54 -13.70 16.79
C TYR A 118 -1.40 -13.12 15.65
N VAL A 119 -0.79 -12.29 14.81
CA VAL A 119 -1.31 -11.90 13.49
C VAL A 119 -0.57 -12.66 12.38
N ASP A 120 -1.26 -12.96 11.28
CA ASP A 120 -0.62 -13.67 10.15
C ASP A 120 0.28 -12.74 9.33
N LEU A 121 -0.10 -11.47 9.27
CA LEU A 121 0.64 -10.42 8.59
C LEU A 121 0.60 -9.11 9.37
N PHE A 122 1.77 -8.52 9.58
CA PHE A 122 1.91 -7.20 10.19
C PHE A 122 2.61 -6.22 9.24
N LEU A 123 1.97 -5.08 8.97
CA LEU A 123 2.44 -4.11 7.97
C LEU A 123 2.82 -2.77 8.58
N ILE A 124 3.88 -2.14 8.06
CA ILE A 124 4.04 -0.68 8.15
C ILE A 124 2.93 -0.03 7.32
N HIS A 125 2.02 0.72 7.95
CA HIS A 125 0.84 1.25 7.24
C HIS A 125 1.19 2.38 6.26
N PHE A 126 2.10 3.28 6.62
CA PHE A 126 2.58 4.36 5.75
C PHE A 126 4.09 4.56 5.93
N PRO A 127 4.83 4.95 4.88
CA PRO A 127 6.25 5.28 4.96
C PRO A 127 6.50 6.70 5.54
N ILE A 128 5.70 7.12 6.52
CA ILE A 128 5.77 8.44 7.15
C ILE A 128 5.63 8.24 8.66
N ALA A 129 6.57 8.80 9.41
CA ALA A 129 6.49 8.87 10.86
C ALA A 129 5.77 10.16 11.27
N LEU A 130 4.90 10.06 12.28
CA LEU A 130 4.18 11.20 12.85
C LEU A 130 4.67 11.45 14.27
N LYS A 131 4.60 12.71 14.73
CA LYS A 131 5.04 13.10 16.06
C LYS A 131 4.39 12.21 17.12
N PRO A 132 5.18 11.64 18.05
CA PRO A 132 4.67 11.02 19.26
C PRO A 132 3.68 11.94 20.00
N GLY A 133 2.37 11.65 19.92
CA GLY A 133 1.35 12.12 20.88
C GLY A 133 0.16 11.17 21.14
N GLU A 134 -0.82 11.67 21.90
CA GLU A 134 -2.11 11.00 22.17
C GLU A 134 -3.03 10.96 20.94
N GLU A 135 -2.82 11.90 20.02
CA GLU A 135 -3.54 12.05 18.76
C GLU A 135 -3.08 11.00 17.74
N ILE A 136 -4.04 10.39 17.05
CA ILE A 136 -3.76 9.44 15.94
C ILE A 136 -3.10 10.18 14.77
N LEU A 137 -3.58 11.40 14.52
CA LEU A 137 -3.16 12.29 13.47
C LEU A 137 -2.80 13.61 14.14
N PRO A 138 -1.60 13.73 14.75
CA PRO A 138 -1.20 14.92 15.48
C PRO A 138 -1.19 16.12 14.55
N LYS A 139 -1.89 17.18 14.93
CA LYS A 139 -1.96 18.41 14.12
C LYS A 139 -1.39 19.62 14.86
N ASP A 140 -0.76 20.53 14.13
CA ASP A 140 -0.38 21.83 14.64
C ASP A 140 -1.60 22.78 14.73
N THR A 141 -1.34 24.02 15.14
CA THR A 141 -2.37 25.06 15.27
C THR A 141 -3.06 25.41 13.96
N ASP A 142 -2.43 25.14 12.82
CA ASP A 142 -2.96 25.39 11.48
C ASP A 142 -3.66 24.15 10.90
N GLY A 143 -3.75 23.06 11.68
CA GLY A 143 -4.38 21.81 11.27
C GLY A 143 -3.52 20.93 10.38
N LYS A 144 -2.22 21.26 10.18
CA LYS A 144 -1.26 20.44 9.41
C LYS A 144 -0.72 19.31 10.27
N LEU A 145 -0.46 18.16 9.66
CA LEU A 145 0.07 17.00 10.38
C LEU A 145 1.49 17.26 10.86
N ILE A 146 1.76 16.92 12.12
CA ILE A 146 3.10 17.01 12.69
C ILE A 146 3.85 15.72 12.41
N SER A 147 4.84 15.77 11.53
CA SER A 147 5.72 14.63 11.21
C SER A 147 6.77 14.37 12.30
N ASP A 148 7.32 13.16 12.31
CA ASP A 148 8.55 12.80 13.01
C ASP A 148 9.59 12.35 11.96
N THR A 149 10.87 12.41 12.30
CA THR A 149 11.95 11.91 11.42
C THR A 149 12.45 10.60 11.97
N VAL A 150 11.96 9.49 11.39
CA VAL A 150 12.38 8.14 11.74
C VAL A 150 12.85 7.42 10.50
N ASP A 151 14.03 6.81 10.58
CA ASP A 151 14.52 5.93 9.52
C ASP A 151 13.66 4.66 9.46
N LEU A 152 12.97 4.45 8.33
CA LEU A 152 12.10 3.29 8.11
C LEU A 152 12.87 1.96 8.21
N CYS A 153 14.18 1.95 7.98
CA CYS A 153 15.01 0.75 8.19
C CYS A 153 15.03 0.33 9.66
N THR A 154 15.06 1.29 10.59
CA THR A 154 15.01 1.01 12.03
C THR A 154 13.62 0.53 12.45
N THR A 155 12.55 1.09 11.87
CA THR A 155 11.19 0.58 12.06
C THR A 155 11.08 -0.86 11.53
N TRP A 156 11.69 -1.15 10.38
CA TRP A 156 11.69 -2.49 9.78
C TRP A 156 12.38 -3.51 10.69
N GLU A 157 13.54 -3.19 11.26
CA GLU A 157 14.23 -4.06 12.23
C GLU A 157 13.35 -4.41 13.44
N ALA A 158 12.49 -3.48 13.88
CA ALA A 158 11.55 -3.76 14.95
C ALA A 158 10.39 -4.68 14.51
N LEU A 159 9.95 -4.61 13.24
CA LEU A 159 9.05 -5.62 12.67
C LEU A 159 9.72 -6.99 12.59
N GLU A 160 11.00 -7.07 12.23
CA GLU A 160 11.77 -8.32 12.23
C GLU A 160 11.77 -8.97 13.63
N LYS A 161 11.97 -8.18 14.70
CA LYS A 161 11.86 -8.65 16.09
C LYS A 161 10.46 -9.16 16.44
N CYS A 162 9.40 -8.52 15.94
CA CYS A 162 8.02 -9.00 16.14
C CYS A 162 7.78 -10.36 15.48
N LYS A 163 8.40 -10.61 14.32
CA LYS A 163 8.36 -11.93 13.66
C LYS A 163 9.14 -12.97 14.47
N GLU A 164 10.34 -12.63 14.93
CA GLU A 164 11.17 -13.51 15.78
C GLU A 164 10.47 -13.87 17.11
N ALA A 165 9.75 -12.93 17.71
CA ALA A 165 8.95 -13.14 18.91
C ALA A 165 7.67 -13.99 18.67
N GLY A 166 7.35 -14.31 17.42
CA GLY A 166 6.17 -15.09 17.06
C GLY A 166 4.83 -14.33 17.14
N LEU A 167 4.88 -13.01 17.39
CA LEU A 167 3.70 -12.13 17.46
C LEU A 167 3.11 -11.86 16.06
N ALA A 168 3.96 -11.85 15.03
CA ALA A 168 3.57 -11.80 13.63
C ALA A 168 4.16 -12.99 12.87
N LYS A 169 3.37 -13.69 12.06
CA LYS A 169 3.90 -14.79 11.21
C LYS A 169 4.69 -14.24 10.04
N SER A 170 4.17 -13.21 9.38
CA SER A 170 4.77 -12.55 8.22
C SER A 170 4.81 -11.04 8.45
N ILE A 171 5.74 -10.34 7.79
CA ILE A 171 5.87 -8.87 7.89
C ILE A 171 5.97 -8.24 6.50
N GLY A 172 5.41 -7.05 6.35
CA GLY A 172 5.35 -6.35 5.06
C GLY A 172 5.16 -4.86 5.20
N VAL A 173 4.87 -4.20 4.08
CA VAL A 173 4.67 -2.75 4.03
C VAL A 173 3.37 -2.39 3.31
N SER A 174 2.93 -1.15 3.47
CA SER A 174 1.76 -0.58 2.82
C SER A 174 2.08 0.86 2.40
N ASN A 175 1.63 1.25 1.20
CA ASN A 175 1.83 2.58 0.63
C ASN A 175 3.30 2.94 0.33
N PHE A 176 4.16 1.94 0.12
CA PHE A 176 5.56 2.18 -0.23
C PHE A 176 5.71 2.30 -1.75
N ASN A 177 6.48 3.29 -2.20
CA ASN A 177 6.93 3.39 -3.59
C ASN A 177 8.20 2.52 -3.83
N VAL A 178 8.67 2.47 -5.09
CA VAL A 178 9.85 1.66 -5.46
C VAL A 178 11.10 2.07 -4.69
N LYS A 179 11.40 3.37 -4.58
CA LYS A 179 12.59 3.86 -3.86
C LYS A 179 12.58 3.45 -2.38
N GLN A 180 11.41 3.51 -1.74
CA GLN A 180 11.25 3.10 -0.34
C GLN A 180 11.35 1.58 -0.16
N LEU A 181 10.84 0.79 -1.11
CA LEU A 181 11.05 -0.66 -1.11
C LEU A 181 12.53 -1.01 -1.28
N GLU A 182 13.22 -0.35 -2.22
CA GLU A 182 14.66 -0.55 -2.43
C GLU A 182 15.47 -0.18 -1.19
N MET A 183 15.10 0.88 -0.48
CA MET A 183 15.73 1.26 0.78
C MET A 183 15.67 0.13 1.81
N ILE A 184 14.50 -0.50 2.01
CA ILE A 184 14.38 -1.65 2.93
C ILE A 184 15.14 -2.87 2.40
N LEU A 185 15.02 -3.17 1.10
CA LEU A 185 15.68 -4.33 0.48
C LEU A 185 17.21 -4.24 0.50
N ASN A 186 17.76 -3.04 0.48
CA ASN A 186 19.21 -2.77 0.52
C ASN A 186 19.73 -2.49 1.94
N LYS A 187 18.88 -2.59 2.97
CA LYS A 187 19.28 -2.37 4.36
C LYS A 187 20.40 -3.35 4.75
N PRO A 188 21.54 -2.87 5.28
CA PRO A 188 22.58 -3.75 5.81
C PRO A 188 22.02 -4.71 6.87
N GLY A 189 22.34 -5.99 6.74
CA GLY A 189 21.88 -7.02 7.69
C GLY A 189 20.36 -7.27 7.65
N LEU A 190 19.67 -7.02 6.53
CA LEU A 190 18.28 -7.41 6.33
C LEU A 190 18.09 -8.91 6.60
N LYS A 191 17.22 -9.27 7.56
CA LYS A 191 16.93 -10.66 7.91
C LYS A 191 15.73 -11.20 7.15
N TYR A 192 14.67 -10.39 7.05
CA TYR A 192 13.43 -10.78 6.39
C TYR A 192 13.01 -9.72 5.37
N LYS A 193 12.80 -10.15 4.13
CA LYS A 193 12.25 -9.28 3.09
C LYS A 193 10.76 -9.00 3.36
N PRO A 194 10.23 -7.83 2.95
CA PRO A 194 8.79 -7.62 2.96
C PRO A 194 8.08 -8.69 2.13
N VAL A 195 7.09 -9.36 2.70
CA VAL A 195 6.32 -10.39 1.97
C VAL A 195 5.33 -9.77 0.99
N CYS A 196 4.86 -8.57 1.29
CA CYS A 196 3.94 -7.83 0.45
C CYS A 196 4.11 -6.31 0.55
N ASN A 197 3.63 -5.62 -0.48
CA ASN A 197 3.33 -4.20 -0.44
C ASN A 197 1.83 -4.00 -0.71
N GLN A 198 1.10 -3.48 0.27
CA GLN A 198 -0.33 -3.17 0.15
C GLN A 198 -0.53 -1.73 -0.36
N VAL A 199 -1.13 -1.54 -1.53
CA VAL A 199 -1.27 -0.21 -2.17
C VAL A 199 -2.64 -0.03 -2.82
N GLU A 200 -2.97 1.23 -3.09
CA GLU A 200 -4.12 1.56 -3.94
C GLU A 200 -3.89 1.01 -5.33
N CYS A 201 -4.77 0.10 -5.76
CA CYS A 201 -4.70 -0.46 -7.09
C CYS A 201 -6.11 -0.81 -7.59
N HIS A 202 -6.48 -0.23 -8.72
CA HIS A 202 -7.77 -0.40 -9.40
C HIS A 202 -7.61 -0.03 -10.88
N LEU A 203 -8.69 -0.05 -11.66
CA LEU A 203 -8.63 0.19 -13.11
C LEU A 203 -8.00 1.54 -13.48
N TYR A 204 -8.33 2.61 -12.76
CA TYR A 204 -7.77 3.94 -13.02
C TYR A 204 -6.36 4.19 -12.47
N LEU A 205 -5.83 3.28 -11.63
CA LEU A 205 -4.49 3.33 -11.06
C LEU A 205 -3.96 1.89 -10.95
N ASN A 206 -3.55 1.33 -12.09
CA ASN A 206 -3.32 -0.11 -12.19
C ASN A 206 -1.98 -0.56 -11.57
N GLN A 207 -1.09 0.37 -11.21
CA GLN A 207 0.21 0.09 -10.57
C GLN A 207 1.14 -0.83 -11.38
N SER A 208 1.06 -0.88 -12.72
CA SER A 208 1.80 -1.87 -13.52
C SER A 208 3.32 -1.86 -13.30
N LYS A 209 3.93 -0.68 -13.18
CA LYS A 209 5.38 -0.55 -12.90
C LYS A 209 5.75 -1.10 -11.51
N LEU A 210 4.99 -0.74 -10.48
CA LEU A 210 5.18 -1.22 -9.12
C LEU A 210 4.91 -2.74 -9.01
N LEU A 211 3.90 -3.24 -9.72
CA LEU A 211 3.61 -4.67 -9.80
C LEU A 211 4.79 -5.45 -10.38
N ASN A 212 5.37 -4.98 -11.48
CA ASN A 212 6.52 -5.62 -12.11
C ASN A 212 7.75 -5.59 -11.20
N PHE A 213 8.00 -4.46 -10.53
CA PHE A 213 9.06 -4.37 -9.53
C PHE A 213 8.84 -5.38 -8.40
N CYS A 214 7.66 -5.40 -7.79
CA CYS A 214 7.33 -6.33 -6.70
C CYS A 214 7.47 -7.80 -7.13
N LYS A 215 7.00 -8.17 -8.33
CA LYS A 215 7.22 -9.52 -8.90
C LYS A 215 8.71 -9.86 -9.02
N SER A 216 9.54 -8.94 -9.51
CA SER A 216 10.99 -9.16 -9.64
C SER A 216 11.71 -9.37 -8.31
N LYS A 217 11.10 -8.93 -7.20
CA LYS A 217 11.63 -9.04 -5.84
C LYS A 217 10.92 -10.12 -5.02
N ASP A 218 10.03 -10.91 -5.62
CA ASP A 218 9.18 -11.88 -4.91
C ASP A 218 8.37 -11.24 -3.77
N ILE A 219 7.82 -10.06 -4.03
CA ILE A 219 6.95 -9.31 -3.11
C ILE A 219 5.53 -9.35 -3.69
N VAL A 220 4.56 -9.78 -2.90
CA VAL A 220 3.16 -9.78 -3.35
C VAL A 220 2.60 -8.36 -3.33
N LEU A 221 1.90 -7.96 -4.39
CA LEU A 221 1.15 -6.71 -4.39
C LEU A 221 -0.29 -6.98 -3.92
N THR A 222 -0.70 -6.31 -2.84
CA THR A 222 -2.06 -6.39 -2.30
C THR A 222 -2.84 -5.11 -2.63
N ALA A 223 -3.89 -5.22 -3.44
CA ALA A 223 -4.70 -4.11 -3.89
C ALA A 223 -5.78 -3.75 -2.85
N TYR A 224 -5.67 -2.56 -2.24
CA TYR A 224 -6.83 -1.90 -1.62
C TYR A 224 -7.47 -0.93 -2.61
N GLY A 225 -8.73 -0.55 -2.35
CA GLY A 225 -9.43 0.40 -3.20
C GLY A 225 -9.83 -0.15 -4.57
N ALA A 226 -9.74 -1.47 -4.77
CA ALA A 226 -10.01 -2.16 -6.04
C ALA A 226 -11.37 -1.84 -6.68
N LEU A 227 -12.34 -1.40 -5.89
CA LEU A 227 -13.70 -1.03 -6.31
C LEU A 227 -13.95 0.50 -6.34
N GLY A 228 -12.91 1.33 -6.26
CA GLY A 228 -13.03 2.81 -6.29
C GLY A 228 -13.29 3.46 -4.93
N SER A 229 -13.24 2.68 -3.85
CA SER A 229 -13.53 3.11 -2.47
C SER A 229 -14.97 3.64 -2.27
N ASP A 230 -15.25 4.04 -1.04
CA ASP A 230 -16.55 4.56 -0.62
C ASP A 230 -16.46 6.10 -0.55
N PRO A 231 -17.22 6.85 -1.37
CA PRO A 231 -17.16 8.31 -1.38
C PRO A 231 -17.66 8.93 -0.07
N GLU A 232 -18.24 8.16 0.86
CA GLU A 232 -18.57 8.66 2.20
C GLU A 232 -17.36 8.72 3.15
N LYS A 233 -16.28 8.00 2.85
CA LYS A 233 -15.06 8.02 3.69
C LYS A 233 -14.41 9.40 3.64
N GLU A 234 -14.01 9.89 4.80
CA GLU A 234 -13.49 11.24 5.02
C GLU A 234 -12.16 11.46 4.28
N TRP A 235 -11.39 10.39 4.09
CA TRP A 235 -10.08 10.38 3.42
C TRP A 235 -10.14 10.04 1.92
N VAL A 236 -11.35 9.95 1.34
CA VAL A 236 -11.54 9.73 -0.11
C VAL A 236 -11.87 11.07 -0.78
N THR A 237 -11.20 11.36 -1.89
CA THR A 237 -11.45 12.55 -2.72
C THR A 237 -12.88 12.51 -3.25
N LYS A 238 -13.60 13.62 -3.07
CA LYS A 238 -14.98 13.76 -3.52
C LYS A 238 -15.02 14.14 -4.99
N ASN A 239 -16.14 13.87 -5.65
CA ASN A 239 -16.40 14.24 -7.06
C ASN A 239 -15.47 13.55 -8.08
N TYR A 240 -14.80 12.48 -7.70
CA TYR A 240 -14.10 11.62 -8.65
C TYR A 240 -15.09 10.66 -9.33
N PRO A 241 -14.82 10.22 -10.57
CA PRO A 241 -15.68 9.26 -11.26
C PRO A 241 -15.86 7.99 -10.44
N VAL A 242 -17.00 7.31 -10.55
CA VAL A 242 -17.22 6.03 -9.86
C VAL A 242 -16.72 4.90 -10.76
N ILE A 243 -15.69 4.15 -10.34
CA ILE A 243 -15.10 3.08 -11.18
C ILE A 243 -16.17 2.07 -11.63
N LEU A 244 -17.11 1.72 -10.75
CA LEU A 244 -18.17 0.75 -11.03
C LEU A 244 -19.20 1.23 -12.06
N GLU A 245 -19.18 2.52 -12.41
CA GLU A 245 -20.04 3.12 -13.44
C GLU A 245 -19.28 3.33 -14.77
N ASP A 246 -18.00 2.93 -14.86
CA ASP A 246 -17.24 3.04 -16.11
C ASP A 246 -17.92 2.19 -17.22
N PRO A 247 -18.21 2.79 -18.39
CA PRO A 247 -18.95 2.10 -19.45
C PRO A 247 -18.17 0.91 -20.04
N VAL A 248 -16.84 0.98 -20.09
CA VAL A 248 -15.99 -0.11 -20.57
C VAL A 248 -16.05 -1.29 -19.60
N LEU A 249 -15.95 -1.01 -18.30
CA LEU A 249 -16.10 -2.03 -17.27
C LEU A 249 -17.47 -2.71 -17.33
N ASN A 250 -18.54 -1.91 -17.50
CA ASN A 250 -19.91 -2.43 -17.57
C ASN A 250 -20.15 -3.26 -18.84
N ALA A 251 -19.61 -2.87 -19.99
CA ALA A 251 -19.69 -3.66 -21.23
C ALA A 251 -19.01 -5.04 -21.07
N ILE A 252 -17.85 -5.10 -20.42
CA ILE A 252 -17.18 -6.37 -20.12
C ILE A 252 -17.96 -7.18 -19.09
N ALA A 253 -18.55 -6.54 -18.08
CA ALA A 253 -19.40 -7.20 -17.10
C ALA A 253 -20.61 -7.88 -17.75
N GLU A 254 -21.28 -7.19 -18.68
CA GLU A 254 -22.37 -7.74 -19.48
C GLU A 254 -21.93 -8.94 -20.33
N LYS A 255 -20.81 -8.81 -21.07
CA LYS A 255 -20.20 -9.90 -21.86
C LYS A 255 -20.01 -11.18 -21.04
N HIS A 256 -19.62 -11.06 -19.77
CA HIS A 256 -19.34 -12.20 -18.88
C HIS A 256 -20.53 -12.62 -18.00
N GLN A 257 -21.69 -11.96 -18.10
CA GLN A 257 -22.82 -12.15 -17.17
C GLN A 257 -22.37 -12.05 -15.70
N ARG A 258 -21.61 -11.00 -15.42
CA ARG A 258 -21.06 -10.68 -14.09
C ARG A 258 -21.37 -9.23 -13.75
N THR A 259 -21.12 -8.87 -12.50
CA THR A 259 -21.20 -7.47 -12.05
C THR A 259 -19.90 -6.74 -12.36
N ALA A 260 -19.95 -5.41 -12.51
CA ALA A 260 -18.78 -4.55 -12.63
C ALA A 260 -17.76 -4.79 -11.50
N ALA A 261 -18.24 -5.00 -10.27
CA ALA A 261 -17.39 -5.31 -9.12
C ALA A 261 -16.64 -6.65 -9.29
N GLN A 262 -17.31 -7.70 -9.76
CA GLN A 262 -16.67 -8.99 -10.02
C GLN A 262 -15.60 -8.88 -11.10
N VAL A 263 -15.86 -8.16 -12.20
CA VAL A 263 -14.87 -7.93 -13.26
C VAL A 263 -13.67 -7.14 -12.74
N ALA A 264 -13.90 -6.07 -11.97
CA ALA A 264 -12.82 -5.27 -11.38
C ALA A 264 -11.93 -6.10 -10.43
N LEU A 265 -12.53 -6.97 -9.60
CA LEU A 265 -11.78 -7.90 -8.74
C LEU A 265 -11.04 -8.96 -9.54
N ARG A 266 -11.70 -9.56 -10.55
CA ARG A 266 -11.12 -10.60 -11.40
C ARG A 266 -9.91 -10.08 -12.19
N TYR A 267 -9.98 -8.85 -12.67
CA TYR A 267 -8.86 -8.16 -13.31
C TYR A 267 -7.61 -8.14 -12.42
N GLN A 268 -7.76 -7.80 -11.13
CA GLN A 268 -6.62 -7.80 -10.20
C GLN A 268 -6.07 -9.21 -9.96
N LEU A 269 -6.97 -10.18 -9.76
CA LEU A 269 -6.57 -11.58 -9.54
C LEU A 269 -5.80 -12.16 -10.73
N GLN A 270 -6.25 -11.90 -11.96
CA GLN A 270 -5.58 -12.41 -13.18
C GLN A 270 -4.22 -11.77 -13.43
N ARG A 271 -3.98 -10.56 -12.92
CA ARG A 271 -2.66 -9.90 -12.96
C ARG A 271 -1.69 -10.46 -11.92
N GLY A 272 -2.17 -11.34 -11.03
CA GLY A 272 -1.39 -11.95 -9.95
C GLY A 272 -1.34 -11.10 -8.68
N LEU A 273 -2.29 -10.18 -8.48
CA LEU A 273 -2.42 -9.44 -7.23
C LEU A 273 -3.27 -10.23 -6.23
N VAL A 274 -3.03 -9.95 -4.95
CA VAL A 274 -4.03 -10.20 -3.90
C VAL A 274 -4.96 -8.99 -3.86
N VAL A 275 -6.26 -9.20 -3.71
CA VAL A 275 -7.25 -8.12 -3.77
C VAL A 275 -8.09 -8.05 -2.50
N LEU A 276 -8.31 -6.83 -2.00
CA LEU A 276 -9.17 -6.57 -0.86
C LEU A 276 -10.51 -6.00 -1.32
N ALA A 277 -11.60 -6.62 -0.86
CA ALA A 277 -12.96 -6.15 -1.10
C ALA A 277 -13.66 -5.89 0.24
N LYS A 278 -14.33 -4.75 0.36
CA LYS A 278 -15.12 -4.38 1.55
C LYS A 278 -16.59 -4.24 1.16
N SER A 279 -17.48 -4.80 1.97
CA SER A 279 -18.92 -4.54 1.90
C SER A 279 -19.58 -4.79 3.26
N PHE A 280 -20.69 -4.12 3.52
CA PHE A 280 -21.55 -4.38 4.69
C PHE A 280 -22.82 -5.18 4.36
N THR A 281 -23.14 -5.33 3.07
CA THR A 281 -24.36 -6.03 2.63
C THR A 281 -24.03 -7.46 2.22
N GLU A 282 -24.80 -8.43 2.74
CA GLU A 282 -24.55 -9.85 2.47
C GLU A 282 -24.51 -10.17 0.99
N LYS A 283 -25.45 -9.62 0.20
CA LYS A 283 -25.51 -9.78 -1.25
C LYS A 283 -24.15 -9.48 -1.91
N ARG A 284 -23.60 -8.28 -1.65
CA ARG A 284 -22.30 -7.87 -2.23
C ARG A 284 -21.11 -8.66 -1.67
N ILE A 285 -21.15 -9.07 -0.40
CA ILE A 285 -20.10 -9.92 0.17
C ILE A 285 -20.04 -11.25 -0.59
N ARG A 286 -21.20 -11.84 -0.87
CA ARG A 286 -21.34 -13.08 -1.65
C ARG A 286 -20.94 -12.89 -3.11
N GLU A 287 -21.40 -11.83 -3.76
CA GLU A 287 -21.04 -11.49 -5.15
C GLU A 287 -19.53 -11.30 -5.31
N ASN A 288 -18.89 -10.53 -4.41
CA ASN A 288 -17.44 -10.31 -4.40
C ASN A 288 -16.63 -11.61 -4.19
N PHE A 289 -17.23 -12.62 -3.56
CA PHE A 289 -16.59 -13.93 -3.37
C PHE A 289 -16.66 -14.81 -4.63
N GLN A 290 -17.63 -14.58 -5.51
CA GLN A 290 -17.85 -15.30 -6.76
C GLN A 290 -16.99 -14.74 -7.90
N VAL A 291 -15.67 -14.66 -7.68
CA VAL A 291 -14.66 -14.14 -8.64
C VAL A 291 -13.72 -15.22 -9.17
N PHE A 292 -13.95 -16.47 -8.76
CA PHE A 292 -13.11 -17.62 -9.10
C PHE A 292 -13.71 -18.52 -10.19
N ASP A 293 -14.96 -18.29 -10.58
CA ASP A 293 -15.74 -19.16 -11.48
C ASP A 293 -15.83 -18.65 -12.93
N PHE A 294 -15.10 -17.59 -13.27
CA PHE A 294 -14.99 -17.05 -14.63
C PHE A 294 -13.58 -16.50 -14.89
N GLN A 295 -13.26 -16.23 -16.16
CA GLN A 295 -12.00 -15.62 -16.57
C GLN A 295 -12.24 -14.52 -17.62
N LEU A 296 -11.49 -13.43 -17.50
CA LEU A 296 -11.40 -12.38 -18.51
C LEU A 296 -10.47 -12.84 -19.62
N THR A 297 -10.87 -12.59 -20.87
CA THR A 297 -10.05 -12.88 -22.05
C THR A 297 -8.85 -11.95 -22.14
N PRO A 298 -7.77 -12.30 -22.87
CA PRO A 298 -6.65 -11.39 -23.11
C PRO A 298 -7.09 -10.02 -23.63
N GLU A 299 -8.08 -9.98 -24.51
CA GLU A 299 -8.64 -8.75 -25.08
C GLU A 299 -9.40 -7.92 -24.03
N ASP A 300 -10.12 -8.58 -23.11
CA ASP A 300 -10.77 -7.88 -21.98
C ASP A 300 -9.71 -7.27 -21.05
N MET A 301 -8.62 -8.01 -20.78
CA MET A 301 -7.53 -7.56 -19.92
C MET A 301 -6.83 -6.34 -20.54
N GLU A 302 -6.52 -6.37 -21.83
CA GLU A 302 -5.92 -5.25 -22.56
C GLU A 302 -6.85 -4.02 -22.58
N THR A 303 -8.14 -4.24 -22.81
CA THR A 303 -9.16 -3.18 -22.77
C THR A 303 -9.22 -2.51 -21.38
N LEU A 304 -9.18 -3.30 -20.31
CA LEU A 304 -9.19 -2.80 -18.94
C LEU A 304 -7.88 -2.11 -18.55
N ASP A 305 -6.73 -2.56 -19.08
CA ASP A 305 -5.45 -1.88 -18.88
C ASP A 305 -5.46 -0.46 -19.45
N GLY A 306 -6.18 -0.25 -20.56
CA GLY A 306 -6.39 1.06 -21.19
C GLY A 306 -7.18 2.08 -20.33
N LEU A 307 -7.82 1.66 -19.24
CA LEU A 307 -8.54 2.56 -18.33
C LEU A 307 -7.61 3.32 -17.37
N ASN A 308 -6.34 2.93 -17.28
CA ASN A 308 -5.39 3.58 -16.41
C ASN A 308 -5.23 5.07 -16.74
N ARG A 309 -5.38 5.91 -15.73
CA ARG A 309 -5.29 7.38 -15.85
C ARG A 309 -4.63 8.03 -14.64
N ASN A 310 -3.84 7.25 -13.91
CA ASN A 310 -3.12 7.65 -12.69
C ASN A 310 -3.99 8.36 -11.64
N LEU A 311 -5.27 8.01 -11.56
CA LEU A 311 -6.22 8.67 -10.67
C LEU A 311 -6.22 8.00 -9.30
N ARG A 312 -5.90 8.76 -8.26
CA ARG A 312 -5.82 8.31 -6.87
C ARG A 312 -7.02 8.79 -6.05
N TYR A 313 -7.87 7.89 -5.57
CA TYR A 313 -9.03 8.23 -4.75
C TYR A 313 -8.68 8.59 -3.32
N PHE A 314 -7.65 7.97 -2.75
CA PHE A 314 -7.29 8.21 -1.37
C PHE A 314 -6.44 9.47 -1.35
N LYS A 315 -6.95 10.51 -0.68
CA LYS A 315 -6.21 11.76 -0.53
C LYS A 315 -4.83 11.42 0.02
N ASN A 316 -3.81 12.03 -0.56
CA ASN A 316 -2.59 12.28 0.21
C ASN A 316 -3.03 13.18 1.35
N THR A 317 -3.43 12.62 2.49
CA THR A 317 -3.77 13.41 3.69
C THR A 317 -2.55 14.15 4.26
N TYR A 318 -1.47 14.24 3.47
CA TYR A 318 -0.15 14.77 3.77
C TYR A 318 0.26 15.90 2.80
N ASP A 319 -0.52 16.18 1.74
CA ASP A 319 -0.36 17.42 0.96
C ASP A 319 -1.28 18.48 1.59
N SER A 320 -0.68 19.44 2.30
CA SER A 320 -1.36 20.72 2.57
C SER A 320 -1.49 21.47 1.26
N GLU A 321 -2.62 22.14 1.03
CA GLU A 321 -2.90 23.01 -0.14
C GLU A 321 -1.97 24.24 -0.27
N ASP A 322 -0.83 24.24 0.41
CA ASP A 322 0.16 25.30 0.42
C ASP A 322 1.54 24.72 0.07
N SER A 323 1.98 25.11 -1.13
CA SER A 323 3.17 24.68 -1.84
C SER A 323 4.47 24.93 -1.06
N SER A 324 5.14 23.86 -0.65
CA SER A 324 6.61 23.78 -0.51
C SER A 324 7.11 22.39 -0.09
N VAL A 325 6.22 21.45 0.27
CA VAL A 325 6.56 20.02 0.42
C VAL A 325 5.55 19.20 -0.36
N THR A 326 5.80 19.05 -1.66
CA THR A 326 5.18 18.01 -2.47
C THR A 326 5.75 16.68 -1.99
N ILE A 327 4.95 15.81 -1.37
CA ILE A 327 5.31 14.39 -1.36
C ILE A 327 4.95 13.89 -2.76
N GLU A 328 5.88 14.05 -3.69
CA GLU A 328 5.84 13.33 -4.95
C GLU A 328 5.82 11.83 -4.61
N ILE A 329 4.62 11.24 -4.65
CA ILE A 329 4.47 9.81 -4.89
C ILE A 329 4.73 9.59 -6.38
N GLY A 330 5.96 9.94 -6.81
CA GLY A 330 6.49 9.92 -8.16
C GLY A 330 5.51 10.27 -9.27
N GLU A 331 5.48 11.53 -9.68
CA GLU A 331 5.41 11.77 -11.12
C GLU A 331 6.60 11.02 -11.73
N ILE A 332 6.30 10.05 -12.59
CA ILE A 332 7.34 9.35 -13.33
C ILE A 332 7.67 10.26 -14.51
N ASP A 333 8.85 10.87 -14.44
CA ASP A 333 9.48 11.58 -15.55
C ASP A 333 9.35 10.76 -16.84
N MET A 334 8.74 11.37 -17.85
CA MET A 334 8.42 10.76 -19.15
C MET A 334 9.48 11.04 -20.22
N SER A 335 10.66 11.57 -19.87
CA SER A 335 11.71 11.85 -20.85
C SER A 335 12.83 10.80 -20.88
N GLY A 336 12.43 9.54 -21.10
CA GLY A 336 13.35 8.43 -21.38
C GLY A 336 13.29 7.99 -22.84
N THR A 337 13.50 8.90 -23.79
CA THR A 337 13.70 8.48 -25.19
C THR A 337 15.13 7.96 -25.34
N ASN A 338 15.27 6.63 -25.29
CA ASN A 338 16.30 5.95 -26.06
C ASN A 338 15.92 6.10 -27.54
N SER A 339 16.75 6.77 -28.32
CA SER A 339 16.71 6.71 -29.77
C SER A 339 18.12 6.50 -30.30
N ASP A 340 18.51 5.24 -30.39
CA ASP A 340 19.33 4.78 -31.50
C ASP A 340 18.37 4.48 -32.66
N GLU A 341 18.26 5.39 -33.63
CA GLU A 341 18.03 5.03 -35.04
C GLU A 341 18.38 6.19 -35.98
N VAL A 342 19.01 5.80 -37.07
CA VAL A 342 19.79 6.60 -38.03
C VAL A 342 18.90 7.19 -39.12
N VAL A 343 19.05 8.48 -39.45
CA VAL A 343 18.83 9.00 -40.82
C VAL A 343 19.82 10.15 -41.09
N GLY A 344 20.56 10.04 -42.22
CA GLY A 344 21.57 11.00 -42.69
C GLY A 344 21.06 12.43 -42.91
N SER A 345 21.89 13.44 -43.12
CA SER A 345 23.04 13.52 -44.02
C SER A 345 23.82 14.80 -43.70
N GLY A 346 25.12 14.81 -43.96
CA GLY A 346 25.92 16.04 -43.83
C GLY A 346 27.39 15.76 -43.61
N ALA A 347 28.16 15.85 -44.69
CA ALA A 347 29.61 15.69 -44.73
C ALA A 347 30.35 16.66 -43.78
N PHE A 348 31.47 16.24 -43.18
CA PHE A 348 32.82 16.74 -43.46
C PHE A 348 33.89 16.00 -42.61
N CYS A 349 35.10 15.96 -43.17
CA CYS A 349 36.28 15.16 -42.83
C CYS A 349 37.09 15.62 -41.57
N PRO A 350 38.16 14.88 -41.16
CA PRO A 350 38.61 14.71 -39.76
C PRO A 350 39.87 15.51 -39.36
N GLY A 351 40.23 15.51 -38.07
CA GLY A 351 41.52 16.04 -37.60
C GLY A 351 41.88 15.74 -36.13
N GLU A 352 42.86 14.85 -35.97
CA GLU A 352 44.02 14.84 -35.04
C GLU A 352 43.90 14.88 -33.48
N PHE A 353 44.41 13.79 -32.89
CA PHE A 353 45.36 13.64 -31.76
C PHE A 353 45.51 14.74 -30.69
N LEU A 354 45.47 14.36 -29.39
CA LEU A 354 46.69 14.17 -28.56
C LEU A 354 46.39 13.64 -27.14
N TYR A 355 47.32 12.79 -26.69
CA TYR A 355 47.51 12.27 -25.33
C TYR A 355 47.82 13.38 -24.30
N LEU A 356 47.45 13.18 -23.03
CA LEU A 356 48.38 13.18 -21.88
C LEU A 356 47.66 12.86 -20.54
N ALA A 357 48.24 11.92 -19.80
CA ALA A 357 47.91 11.59 -18.42
C ALA A 357 48.64 12.53 -17.44
N HIS A 358 48.08 12.79 -16.25
CA HIS A 358 48.71 12.62 -14.92
C HIS A 358 47.74 13.03 -13.79
N SER A 359 47.93 12.39 -12.63
CA SER A 359 47.05 12.28 -11.47
C SER A 359 47.21 13.46 -10.46
N PRO A 360 46.82 13.33 -9.17
CA PRO A 360 45.59 13.81 -8.55
C PRO A 360 45.79 15.04 -7.63
N CYS A 361 44.79 15.91 -7.48
CA CYS A 361 44.53 16.68 -6.23
C CYS A 361 43.30 17.59 -6.35
N SER A 362 42.42 17.49 -5.35
CA SER A 362 41.60 18.57 -4.77
C SER A 362 41.10 19.72 -5.66
N ALA A 363 39.82 19.70 -6.02
CA ALA A 363 39.00 20.90 -6.31
C ALA A 363 37.52 20.50 -6.12
N HIS A 364 36.88 20.91 -5.02
CA HIS A 364 35.91 22.01 -5.01
C HIS A 364 34.89 21.94 -6.15
N VAL A 365 33.70 21.44 -5.79
CA VAL A 365 32.50 21.48 -6.62
C VAL A 365 32.09 22.95 -6.78
N CYS A 366 32.29 23.51 -7.98
CA CYS A 366 31.64 24.75 -8.39
C CYS A 366 30.18 24.43 -8.77
N LEU A 367 29.24 24.82 -7.92
CA LEU A 367 27.84 24.99 -8.32
C LEU A 367 27.74 26.27 -9.15
N THR A 368 27.49 26.14 -10.45
CA THR A 368 27.06 27.24 -11.30
C THR A 368 25.56 27.44 -11.06
N ALA A 369 25.20 28.47 -10.28
CA ALA A 369 23.83 28.94 -10.18
C ALA A 369 23.66 30.11 -11.16
N TYR A 370 22.82 29.93 -12.18
CA TYR A 370 22.27 31.05 -12.92
C TYR A 370 21.21 31.70 -12.05
N ASN A 371 21.39 32.97 -11.69
CA ASN A 371 20.28 33.80 -11.21
C ASN A 371 20.29 35.15 -11.91
N THR A 372 19.17 35.46 -12.55
CA THR A 372 18.90 36.72 -13.23
C THR A 372 18.55 37.79 -12.20
N GLY A 373 19.39 38.82 -12.13
CA GLY A 373 19.01 40.20 -11.84
C GLY A 373 18.32 40.51 -10.50
N ASN A 374 19.09 40.97 -9.52
CA ASN A 374 18.99 42.35 -9.04
C ASN A 374 20.10 42.67 -8.04
N GLU A 375 20.67 43.85 -8.20
CA GLU A 375 21.76 44.41 -7.41
C GLU A 375 21.27 44.83 -6.01
N ASN A 376 21.97 44.39 -4.98
CA ASN A 376 22.46 45.23 -3.87
C ASN A 376 23.35 44.38 -2.95
N LEU A 377 24.66 44.61 -3.04
CA LEU A 377 25.68 44.02 -2.18
C LEU A 377 25.57 44.61 -0.76
N LEU A 378 25.46 43.75 0.23
CA LEU A 378 25.84 44.05 1.61
C LEU A 378 26.80 42.96 2.09
N CYS A 379 28.09 43.32 2.08
CA CYS A 379 29.18 42.53 2.64
C CYS A 379 29.05 42.44 4.17
N LEU A 380 28.94 41.23 4.71
CA LEU A 380 29.26 40.94 6.11
C LEU A 380 30.40 39.92 6.17
N ARG A 381 31.57 40.41 6.58
CA ARG A 381 32.69 39.60 7.08
C ARG A 381 32.26 38.95 8.39
N MET A 382 32.49 37.66 8.55
CA MET A 382 32.72 37.07 9.87
C MET A 382 34.04 36.31 9.84
N GLY A 383 34.90 36.65 10.80
CA GLY A 383 36.08 35.88 11.17
C GLY A 383 35.77 34.85 12.25
#